data_AF-A0AAN8EEL7-F1
#
_entry.id   AF-A0AAN8EEL7-F1
#
_cell.length_a   1.000
_cell.length_b   1.000
_cell.length_c   1.000
_cell.angle_alpha   90.00
_cell.angle_beta   90.00
_cell.angle_gamma   90.00
#
_symmetry.space_group_name_H-M   'P 1'
#
loop_
_entity.id
_entity.type
_entity.pdbx_description
1 polymer ?
#
loop_
_entity_poly.entity_id
_entity_poly.type
_entity_poly.pdbx_seq_one_letter_code
_entity_poly.pdbx_strand_id
1 'polypeptide(L)'
;MTEAAKKITKEELEEEFDDWDKRIFSTGCRDEQLRMNDCYYDNKDWRVCKKEAAAKPATASAASTENALSPDKSTPQASSLPLNESDPSRVDWSRSFHGLSQEAFPKEAAEVLLAPIDPQSVEIKPDGIVYMPEIWYRRTLNKAFGPGAWGLAPRGETIVTDKAVTREYALVAHGRLVSIARGEQDYFSKDGIPTASEGCKSNAMVRCCKDLGIASELWDPRFIREWKAKYGREAFVEHQVSKKRTKIWLRKGDSVQYPFKETTGAGARSVGP
;
A
#
# COMPACT_ATOMS: atom_id res chain seq x y z
N MET A 1 35.11 0.07 43.87
CA MET A 1 33.72 0.44 44.21
C MET A 1 32.90 0.16 42.97
N THR A 2 32.00 -0.81 43.08
CA THR A 2 31.20 -1.38 42.00
C THR A 2 30.13 -0.40 41.54
N GLU A 3 30.12 -0.10 40.25
CA GLU A 3 29.09 0.70 39.57
C GLU A 3 27.78 -0.10 39.55
N ALA A 4 26.71 0.49 40.05
CA ALA A 4 25.40 -0.16 40.14
C ALA A 4 24.78 -0.29 38.74
N ALA A 5 24.55 -1.53 38.30
CA ALA A 5 23.75 -1.81 37.11
C ALA A 5 22.33 -1.28 37.32
N LYS A 6 21.94 -0.27 36.53
CA LYS A 6 20.60 0.31 36.49
C LYS A 6 19.61 -0.80 36.09
N LYS A 7 18.74 -1.22 37.02
CA LYS A 7 17.65 -2.16 36.72
C LYS A 7 16.58 -1.41 35.90
N ILE A 8 16.46 -1.79 34.64
CA ILE A 8 15.37 -1.40 33.74
C ILE A 8 14.09 -2.07 34.25
N THR A 9 13.02 -1.29 34.41
CA THR A 9 11.73 -1.77 34.92
C THR A 9 10.95 -2.50 33.82
N LYS A 10 10.04 -3.39 34.24
CA LYS A 10 9.24 -4.22 33.33
C LYS A 10 8.38 -3.37 32.37
N GLU A 11 7.97 -2.17 32.79
CA GLU A 11 7.25 -1.23 31.92
C GLU A 11 8.11 -0.65 30.78
N GLU A 12 9.43 -0.50 30.96
CA GLU A 12 10.32 0.07 29.92
C GLU A 12 10.71 -0.96 28.83
N LEU A 13 10.64 -2.27 29.13
CA LEU A 13 10.85 -3.35 28.15
C LEU A 13 9.61 -3.65 27.29
N GLU A 14 8.43 -3.25 27.74
CA GLU A 14 7.17 -3.49 27.03
C GLU A 14 6.87 -2.43 25.94
N GLU A 15 7.54 -1.27 25.97
CA GLU A 15 7.44 -0.21 24.95
C GLU A 15 8.35 -0.43 23.73
N GLU A 16 9.40 -1.26 23.81
CA GLU A 16 10.35 -1.47 22.71
C GLU A 16 10.02 -2.68 21.82
N PHE A 17 9.11 -3.56 22.26
CA PHE A 17 8.73 -4.76 21.52
C PHE A 17 7.25 -4.74 21.14
N ASP A 18 6.98 -4.57 19.85
CA ASP A 18 5.63 -4.60 19.33
C ASP A 18 5.03 -6.01 19.42
N ASP A 19 3.71 -6.11 19.26
CA ASP A 19 2.98 -7.38 19.39
C ASP A 19 3.43 -8.44 18.37
N TRP A 20 4.06 -8.00 17.27
CA TRP A 20 4.61 -8.87 16.26
C TRP A 20 5.93 -9.49 16.72
N ASP A 21 6.84 -8.69 17.27
CA ASP A 21 8.09 -9.17 17.83
C ASP A 21 7.83 -10.14 19.00
N LYS A 22 6.92 -9.79 19.91
CA LYS A 22 6.52 -10.67 21.03
C LYS A 22 6.10 -12.06 20.56
N ARG A 23 5.43 -12.15 19.42
CA ARG A 23 5.00 -13.41 18.79
C ARG A 23 6.17 -14.18 18.15
N ILE A 24 7.16 -13.49 17.60
CA ILE A 24 8.38 -14.12 17.07
C ILE A 24 9.26 -14.67 18.21
N PHE A 25 9.34 -13.96 19.34
CA PHE A 25 10.05 -14.46 20.53
C PHE A 25 9.35 -15.66 21.18
N SER A 26 8.02 -15.70 21.22
CA SER A 26 7.26 -16.77 21.89
C SER A 26 7.26 -18.10 21.13
N THR A 27 7.50 -18.09 19.82
CA THR A 27 7.41 -19.29 18.96
C THR A 27 8.71 -20.06 18.84
N GLY A 28 9.83 -19.51 19.35
CA GLY A 28 11.15 -20.16 19.28
C GLY A 28 11.77 -20.22 17.88
N CYS A 29 11.12 -19.67 16.86
CA CYS A 29 11.57 -19.67 15.46
C CYS A 29 12.45 -18.47 15.08
N ARG A 30 12.83 -17.63 16.06
CA ARG A 30 13.60 -16.39 15.81
C ARG A 30 14.92 -16.65 15.11
N ASP A 31 15.68 -17.65 15.57
CA ASP A 31 17.02 -17.93 15.04
C ASP A 31 16.94 -18.50 13.61
N GLU A 32 15.88 -19.28 13.31
CA GLU A 32 15.63 -19.82 11.97
C GLU A 32 15.16 -18.73 11.00
N GLN A 33 14.29 -17.81 11.45
CA GLN A 33 13.81 -16.71 10.63
C GLN A 33 14.91 -15.67 10.34
N LEU A 34 15.78 -15.38 11.31
CA LEU A 34 16.91 -14.49 11.12
C LEU A 34 17.93 -15.11 10.16
N ARG A 35 18.25 -16.40 10.33
CA ARG A 35 19.15 -17.14 9.44
C ARG A 35 18.63 -17.23 8.00
N MET A 36 17.32 -17.37 7.83
CA MET A 36 16.68 -17.37 6.50
C MET A 36 16.74 -15.99 5.84
N ASN A 37 16.52 -14.92 6.61
CA ASN A 37 16.65 -13.54 6.12
C ASN A 37 18.10 -13.21 5.73
N ASP A 38 19.08 -13.67 6.52
CA ASP A 38 20.50 -13.49 6.24
C ASP A 38 20.92 -14.25 4.96
N CYS A 39 20.52 -15.51 4.82
CA CYS A 39 20.82 -16.31 3.62
C CYS A 39 20.21 -15.71 2.34
N TYR A 40 18.97 -15.19 2.41
CA TYR A 40 18.33 -14.49 1.29
C TYR A 40 19.08 -13.22 0.93
N TYR A 41 19.60 -12.52 1.93
CA TYR A 41 20.30 -11.28 1.72
C TYR A 41 21.62 -11.47 0.96
N ASP A 42 22.38 -12.51 1.30
CA ASP A 42 23.67 -12.80 0.70
C ASP A 42 23.56 -13.39 -0.70
N ASN A 43 22.65 -14.34 -0.89
CA ASN A 43 22.58 -15.11 -2.13
C ASN A 43 21.62 -14.51 -3.17
N LYS A 44 20.73 -13.60 -2.76
CA LYS A 44 19.65 -13.02 -3.58
C LYS A 44 18.76 -14.07 -4.30
N ASP A 45 18.88 -15.34 -3.91
CA ASP A 45 18.12 -16.48 -4.40
C ASP A 45 17.76 -17.39 -3.22
N TRP A 46 16.49 -17.33 -2.81
CA TRP A 46 15.96 -18.07 -1.67
C TRP A 46 15.92 -19.60 -1.91
N ARG A 47 16.06 -20.08 -3.15
CA ARG A 47 16.07 -21.52 -3.46
C ARG A 47 17.26 -22.25 -2.85
N VAL A 48 18.38 -21.55 -2.68
CA VAL A 48 19.60 -22.08 -2.06
C VAL A 48 19.42 -22.20 -0.54
N CYS A 49 18.65 -21.28 0.06
CA CYS A 49 18.38 -21.21 1.50
C CYS A 49 17.45 -22.29 2.03
N LYS A 50 16.66 -22.93 1.17
CA LYS A 50 15.72 -23.99 1.55
C LYS A 50 16.41 -25.29 1.98
N LYS A 51 17.67 -25.53 1.55
CA LYS A 51 18.42 -26.74 1.89
C LYS A 51 18.97 -26.73 3.32
N GLU A 52 19.16 -25.57 3.94
CA GLU A 52 19.66 -25.49 5.33
C GLU A 52 18.56 -25.74 6.37
N ALA A 53 17.30 -25.45 6.06
CA ALA A 53 16.16 -25.71 6.96
C ALA A 53 15.66 -27.16 6.95
N ALA A 54 16.05 -27.97 5.95
CA ALA A 54 15.52 -29.32 5.75
C ALA A 54 16.37 -30.45 6.38
N ALA A 55 17.48 -30.12 7.05
CA ALA A 55 18.46 -31.10 7.50
C ALA A 55 18.38 -31.40 9.02
N LYS A 56 17.25 -31.93 9.52
CA LYS A 56 17.13 -33.04 10.50
C LYS A 56 15.66 -33.28 10.97
N PRO A 57 15.32 -34.48 11.48
CA PRO A 57 14.08 -35.16 11.10
C PRO A 57 12.91 -34.90 12.06
N ALA A 58 11.73 -34.67 11.50
CA ALA A 58 10.46 -34.77 12.22
C ALA A 58 9.98 -36.23 12.22
N THR A 59 10.03 -36.85 13.39
CA THR A 59 9.35 -38.11 13.72
C THR A 59 7.83 -37.91 13.77
N ALA A 60 7.15 -38.69 12.93
CA ALA A 60 5.84 -39.33 13.08
C ALA A 60 4.74 -38.68 13.95
N SER A 61 3.55 -38.50 13.37
CA SER A 61 2.52 -39.54 13.51
C SER A 61 1.33 -39.27 12.58
N ALA A 62 0.99 -40.28 11.79
CA ALA A 62 -0.22 -40.39 11.03
C ALA A 62 -1.40 -40.73 11.97
N ALA A 63 -2.56 -40.17 11.69
CA ALA A 63 -3.83 -40.76 12.09
C ALA A 63 -4.83 -40.56 10.94
N SER A 64 -4.96 -41.64 10.19
CA SER A 64 -6.01 -41.94 9.22
C SER A 64 -7.37 -42.01 9.90
N THR A 65 -8.41 -41.50 9.24
CA THR A 65 -9.72 -42.15 9.31
C THR A 65 -10.39 -42.00 7.96
N GLU A 66 -10.52 -43.15 7.31
CA GLU A 66 -11.29 -43.37 6.10
C GLU A 66 -12.77 -43.22 6.42
N ASN A 67 -13.54 -42.59 5.52
CA ASN A 67 -14.88 -43.06 5.27
C ASN A 67 -15.26 -42.80 3.81
N ALA A 68 -15.47 -43.90 3.11
CA ALA A 68 -15.87 -43.96 1.72
C ALA A 68 -17.39 -43.85 1.62
N LEU A 69 -17.89 -42.91 0.82
CA LEU A 69 -19.14 -43.07 0.08
C LEU A 69 -18.93 -42.54 -1.36
N SER A 70 -19.38 -43.37 -2.30
CA SER A 70 -19.21 -43.32 -3.75
C SER A 70 -19.94 -42.14 -4.44
N PRO A 71 -19.71 -41.92 -5.76
CA PRO A 71 -19.71 -40.59 -6.36
C PRO A 71 -21.09 -40.17 -6.85
N ASP A 72 -21.50 -38.94 -6.54
CA ASP A 72 -22.56 -38.27 -7.28
C ASP A 72 -21.98 -37.16 -8.17
N LYS A 73 -22.29 -37.28 -9.46
CA LYS A 73 -21.85 -36.40 -10.54
C LYS A 73 -22.75 -35.17 -10.51
N SER A 74 -22.37 -34.15 -9.74
CA SER A 74 -22.97 -32.82 -9.89
C SER A 74 -21.92 -31.74 -9.65
N THR A 75 -21.15 -31.45 -10.70
CA THR A 75 -20.45 -30.18 -10.84
C THR A 75 -21.50 -29.07 -10.80
N PRO A 76 -21.51 -28.13 -9.82
CA PRO A 76 -22.22 -26.89 -10.01
C PRO A 76 -21.36 -26.07 -10.96
N GLN A 77 -21.60 -26.26 -12.26
CA GLN A 77 -21.20 -25.29 -13.26
C GLN A 77 -21.86 -23.99 -12.82
N ALA A 78 -21.08 -23.03 -12.32
CA ALA A 78 -21.53 -21.69 -12.05
C ALA A 78 -21.95 -21.08 -13.40
N SER A 79 -23.19 -21.35 -13.79
CA SER A 79 -23.83 -20.69 -14.90
C SER A 79 -23.98 -19.25 -14.48
N SER A 80 -23.14 -18.39 -15.05
CA SER A 80 -23.38 -16.96 -15.10
C SER A 80 -24.77 -16.77 -15.68
N LEU A 81 -25.76 -16.55 -14.81
CA LEU A 81 -27.10 -16.17 -15.24
C LEU A 81 -26.92 -14.96 -16.15
N PRO A 82 -27.42 -14.99 -17.40
CA PRO A 82 -27.39 -13.81 -18.25
C PRO A 82 -28.20 -12.74 -17.53
N LEU A 83 -27.49 -11.71 -17.09
CA LEU A 83 -28.07 -10.52 -16.50
C LEU A 83 -28.94 -9.90 -17.58
N ASN A 84 -30.25 -10.02 -17.44
CA ASN A 84 -31.23 -9.47 -18.38
C ASN A 84 -30.99 -7.94 -18.50
N GLU A 85 -30.53 -7.49 -19.67
CA GLU A 85 -30.14 -6.10 -19.97
C GLU A 85 -31.34 -5.16 -20.23
N SER A 86 -32.57 -5.66 -20.05
CA SER A 86 -33.80 -4.98 -20.48
C SER A 86 -34.49 -4.12 -19.42
N ASP A 87 -33.91 -3.95 -18.24
CA ASP A 87 -34.41 -3.04 -17.21
C ASP A 87 -33.63 -1.70 -17.25
N PRO A 88 -34.21 -0.60 -17.73
CA PRO A 88 -33.56 0.71 -17.77
C PRO A 88 -33.21 1.27 -16.37
N SER A 89 -33.69 0.64 -15.29
CA SER A 89 -33.31 0.98 -13.92
C SER A 89 -32.01 0.32 -13.46
N ARG A 90 -31.49 -0.69 -14.19
CA ARG A 90 -30.28 -1.43 -13.79
C ARG A 90 -29.11 -1.14 -14.71
N VAL A 91 -28.33 -0.12 -14.34
CA VAL A 91 -27.12 0.27 -15.06
C VAL A 91 -26.00 -0.76 -14.84
N ASP A 92 -25.49 -1.36 -15.92
CA ASP A 92 -24.26 -2.15 -15.89
C ASP A 92 -23.03 -1.23 -15.90
N TRP A 93 -22.49 -0.98 -14.71
CA TRP A 93 -21.30 -0.14 -14.54
C TRP A 93 -20.01 -0.72 -15.12
N SER A 94 -19.97 -2.00 -15.51
CA SER A 94 -18.78 -2.61 -16.12
C SER A 94 -18.48 -2.04 -17.51
N ARG A 95 -19.51 -1.51 -18.20
CA ARG A 95 -19.42 -1.01 -19.58
C ARG A 95 -20.08 0.36 -19.80
N SER A 96 -21.05 0.73 -18.98
CA SER A 96 -21.87 1.93 -19.17
C SER A 96 -21.09 3.24 -19.03
N PHE A 97 -21.61 4.28 -19.68
CA PHE A 97 -21.21 5.69 -19.55
C PHE A 97 -22.36 6.57 -19.02
N HIS A 98 -23.35 5.95 -18.36
CA HIS A 98 -24.54 6.62 -17.84
C HIS A 98 -24.20 7.82 -16.95
N GLY A 99 -24.86 8.96 -17.19
CA GLY A 99 -24.68 10.17 -16.39
C GLY A 99 -23.39 10.95 -16.64
N LEU A 100 -22.46 10.45 -17.45
CA LEU A 100 -21.21 11.16 -17.74
C LEU A 100 -21.50 12.47 -18.47
N SER A 101 -20.95 13.58 -17.96
CA SER A 101 -21.09 14.93 -18.53
C SER A 101 -22.54 15.42 -18.71
N GLN A 102 -23.51 14.85 -17.99
CA GLN A 102 -24.90 15.29 -18.08
C GLN A 102 -25.19 16.57 -17.27
N GLU A 103 -24.62 16.67 -16.07
CA GLU A 103 -24.85 17.80 -15.17
C GLU A 103 -23.66 18.01 -14.22
N ALA A 104 -23.49 19.24 -13.75
CA ALA A 104 -22.52 19.57 -12.71
C ALA A 104 -22.95 18.98 -11.35
N PHE A 105 -22.01 18.84 -10.42
CA PHE A 105 -22.37 18.56 -9.01
C PHE A 105 -22.95 19.82 -8.35
N PRO A 106 -23.74 19.69 -7.27
CA PRO A 106 -24.18 20.82 -6.46
C PRO A 106 -23.01 21.71 -6.04
N LYS A 107 -23.27 23.00 -5.85
CA LYS A 107 -22.22 23.99 -5.54
C LYS A 107 -21.48 23.63 -4.25
N GLU A 108 -22.21 23.11 -3.27
CA GLU A 108 -21.67 22.69 -1.97
C GLU A 108 -20.66 21.55 -2.15
N ALA A 109 -20.94 20.59 -3.03
CA ALA A 109 -20.01 19.53 -3.35
C ALA A 109 -18.80 20.06 -4.13
N ALA A 110 -19.02 20.94 -5.12
CA ALA A 110 -17.95 21.55 -5.90
C ALA A 110 -16.96 22.35 -5.02
N GLU A 111 -17.47 23.09 -4.04
CA GLU A 111 -16.65 23.82 -3.06
C GLU A 111 -15.74 22.88 -2.25
N VAL A 112 -16.24 21.70 -1.86
CA VAL A 112 -15.43 20.70 -1.15
C VAL A 112 -14.37 20.07 -2.07
N LEU A 113 -14.75 19.74 -3.30
CA LEU A 113 -13.86 19.05 -4.25
C LEU A 113 -12.70 19.95 -4.72
N LEU A 114 -12.98 21.24 -4.90
CA LEU A 114 -12.03 22.26 -5.37
C LEU A 114 -11.36 23.04 -4.22
N ALA A 115 -11.60 22.62 -2.97
CA ALA A 115 -10.96 23.25 -1.81
C ALA A 115 -9.43 23.12 -1.90
N PRO A 116 -8.68 24.19 -1.55
CA PRO A 116 -7.23 24.15 -1.58
C PRO A 116 -6.69 23.10 -0.61
N ILE A 117 -5.62 22.41 -1.01
CA ILE A 117 -4.98 21.41 -0.14
C ILE A 117 -4.22 22.05 1.02
N ASP A 118 -4.26 21.42 2.18
CA ASP A 118 -3.40 21.77 3.29
C ASP A 118 -1.97 21.24 3.04
N PRO A 119 -0.95 22.12 2.92
CA PRO A 119 0.42 21.70 2.67
C PRO A 119 1.01 20.80 3.76
N GLN A 120 0.45 20.78 4.99
CA GLN A 120 0.93 19.88 6.05
C GLN A 120 0.47 18.43 5.89
N SER A 121 -0.60 18.22 5.14
CA SER A 121 -1.16 16.88 4.90
C SER A 121 -0.53 16.20 3.67
N VAL A 122 0.34 16.91 2.96
CA VAL A 122 1.08 16.44 1.80
C VAL A 122 2.31 15.66 2.25
N GLU A 123 2.57 14.52 1.60
CA GLU A 123 3.70 13.64 1.88
C GLU A 123 4.65 13.54 0.67
N ILE A 124 5.87 13.07 0.91
CA ILE A 124 6.88 12.88 -0.14
C ILE A 124 7.49 11.49 -0.04
N LYS A 125 7.52 10.78 -1.18
CA LYS A 125 8.20 9.49 -1.29
C LYS A 125 9.72 9.66 -1.38
N PRO A 126 10.51 8.62 -1.07
CA PRO A 126 11.97 8.65 -1.20
C PRO A 126 12.49 9.00 -2.60
N ASP A 127 11.71 8.70 -3.65
CA ASP A 127 12.01 9.05 -5.05
C ASP A 127 11.73 10.54 -5.38
N GLY A 128 11.12 11.28 -4.45
CA GLY A 128 10.76 12.68 -4.60
C GLY A 128 9.37 12.92 -5.16
N ILE A 129 8.53 11.91 -5.35
CA ILE A 129 7.14 12.11 -5.74
C ILE A 129 6.36 12.64 -4.54
N VAL A 130 5.74 13.80 -4.70
CA VAL A 130 4.85 14.41 -3.71
C VAL A 130 3.45 13.84 -3.90
N TYR A 131 2.76 13.46 -2.83
CA TYR A 131 1.46 12.82 -2.90
C TYR A 131 0.58 13.16 -1.68
N MET A 132 -0.73 13.00 -1.85
CA MET A 132 -1.69 12.99 -0.74
C MET A 132 -2.00 11.55 -0.33
N PRO A 133 -2.12 11.24 0.98
CA PRO A 133 -2.55 9.93 1.44
C PRO A 133 -3.94 9.53 0.92
N GLU A 134 -4.14 8.25 0.59
CA GLU A 134 -5.40 7.74 0.01
C GLU A 134 -6.62 8.01 0.89
N ILE A 135 -6.44 7.95 2.20
CA ILE A 135 -7.49 8.23 3.19
C ILE A 135 -8.02 9.65 3.06
N TRP A 136 -7.18 10.60 2.66
CA TRP A 136 -7.58 11.99 2.47
C TRP A 136 -8.59 12.10 1.33
N TYR A 137 -8.33 11.46 0.18
CA TYR A 137 -9.28 11.41 -0.94
C TYR A 137 -10.62 10.78 -0.53
N ARG A 138 -10.61 9.67 0.21
CA ARG A 138 -11.85 9.02 0.70
C ARG A 138 -12.66 9.95 1.59
N ARG A 139 -11.99 10.69 2.49
CA ARG A 139 -12.63 11.68 3.36
C ARG A 139 -13.21 12.84 2.56
N THR A 140 -12.49 13.33 1.54
CA THR A 140 -12.97 14.37 0.63
C THR A 140 -14.21 13.92 -0.15
N LEU A 141 -14.21 12.71 -0.70
CA LEU A 141 -15.37 12.14 -1.40
C LEU A 141 -16.57 11.94 -0.46
N ASN A 142 -16.34 11.43 0.75
CA ASN A 142 -17.39 11.31 1.78
C ASN A 142 -17.97 12.67 2.17
N LYS A 143 -17.12 13.71 2.27
CA LYS A 143 -17.55 15.07 2.60
C LYS A 143 -18.31 15.72 1.44
N ALA A 144 -17.88 15.50 0.20
CA ALA A 144 -18.49 16.10 -0.98
C ALA A 144 -19.81 15.43 -1.39
N PHE A 145 -19.87 14.09 -1.37
CA PHE A 145 -21.01 13.34 -1.88
C PHE A 145 -21.86 12.69 -0.80
N GLY A 146 -21.28 12.41 0.36
CA GLY A 146 -21.88 11.61 1.43
C GLY A 146 -21.45 10.13 1.37
N PRO A 147 -21.31 9.46 2.52
CA PRO A 147 -21.02 8.03 2.57
C PRO A 147 -22.15 7.22 1.91
N GLY A 148 -21.78 6.24 1.07
CA GLY A 148 -22.74 5.44 0.29
C GLY A 148 -23.22 6.09 -1.01
N ALA A 149 -22.93 7.37 -1.23
CA ALA A 149 -23.34 8.12 -2.41
C ALA A 149 -22.26 8.14 -3.52
N TRP A 150 -21.16 7.43 -3.33
CA TRP A 150 -20.10 7.22 -4.32
C TRP A 150 -19.47 5.83 -4.17
N GLY A 151 -18.82 5.35 -5.22
CA GLY A 151 -18.12 4.07 -5.21
C GLY A 151 -17.28 3.83 -6.46
N LEU A 152 -16.43 2.80 -6.39
CA LEU A 152 -15.69 2.31 -7.55
C LEU A 152 -16.36 1.05 -8.10
N ALA A 153 -16.78 1.13 -9.35
CA ALA A 153 -17.22 -0.03 -10.11
C ALA A 153 -16.03 -0.66 -10.86
N PRO A 154 -15.73 -1.94 -10.65
CA PRO A 154 -14.70 -2.60 -11.43
C PRO A 154 -15.09 -2.70 -12.90
N ARG A 155 -14.16 -2.36 -13.80
CA ARG A 155 -14.30 -2.52 -15.24
C ARG A 155 -13.27 -3.52 -15.76
N GLY A 156 -13.75 -4.46 -16.56
CA GLY A 156 -12.93 -5.55 -17.07
C GLY A 156 -12.41 -6.52 -16.00
N GLU A 157 -11.62 -7.47 -16.46
CA GLU A 157 -10.97 -8.48 -15.62
C GLU A 157 -9.76 -7.90 -14.91
N THR A 158 -9.46 -8.45 -13.73
CA THR A 158 -8.21 -8.16 -13.02
C THR A 158 -7.07 -8.87 -13.75
N ILE A 159 -6.09 -8.10 -14.22
CA ILE A 159 -4.89 -8.64 -14.86
C ILE A 159 -3.83 -8.79 -13.77
N VAL A 160 -3.43 -10.03 -13.50
CA VAL A 160 -2.34 -10.36 -12.57
C VAL A 160 -1.12 -10.76 -13.39
N THR A 161 -0.08 -9.93 -13.33
CA THR A 161 1.23 -10.21 -13.93
C THR A 161 2.18 -10.68 -12.85
N ASP A 162 3.36 -11.22 -13.19
CA ASP A 162 4.33 -11.71 -12.20
C ASP A 162 4.77 -10.68 -11.15
N LYS A 163 4.58 -9.38 -11.41
CA LYS A 163 5.08 -8.28 -10.57
C LYS A 163 4.01 -7.30 -10.12
N ALA A 164 2.81 -7.34 -10.71
CA ALA A 164 1.79 -6.32 -10.48
C ALA A 164 0.37 -6.81 -10.75
N VAL A 165 -0.58 -6.21 -10.05
CA VAL A 165 -2.02 -6.32 -10.31
C VAL A 165 -2.49 -5.03 -10.96
N THR A 166 -3.23 -5.13 -12.06
CA THR A 166 -3.84 -3.97 -12.73
C THR A 166 -5.30 -4.24 -13.10
N ARG A 167 -6.14 -3.23 -12.95
CA ARG A 167 -7.56 -3.28 -13.32
C ARG A 167 -8.11 -1.88 -13.61
N GLU A 168 -9.06 -1.78 -14.51
CA GLU A 168 -9.83 -0.55 -14.73
C GLU A 168 -10.95 -0.42 -13.69
N TYR A 169 -11.19 0.81 -13.24
CA TYR A 169 -12.31 1.14 -12.38
C TYR A 169 -13.00 2.41 -12.87
N ALA A 170 -14.32 2.44 -12.72
CA ALA A 170 -15.14 3.63 -12.87
C ALA A 170 -15.46 4.21 -11.49
N LEU A 171 -15.17 5.49 -11.28
CA LEU A 171 -15.74 6.25 -10.18
C LEU A 171 -17.18 6.63 -10.52
N VAL A 172 -18.09 6.23 -9.66
CA VAL A 172 -19.52 6.56 -9.74
C VAL A 172 -19.85 7.39 -8.51
N ALA A 173 -20.56 8.50 -8.69
CA ALA A 173 -21.08 9.31 -7.60
C ALA A 173 -22.50 9.78 -7.96
N HIS A 174 -23.42 9.78 -7.00
CA HIS A 174 -24.84 10.14 -7.20
C HIS A 174 -25.49 9.42 -8.39
N GLY A 175 -25.14 8.14 -8.60
CA GLY A 175 -25.70 7.33 -9.68
C GLY A 175 -25.23 7.69 -11.09
N ARG A 176 -24.17 8.50 -11.24
CA ARG A 176 -23.58 8.86 -12.54
C ARG A 176 -22.10 8.50 -12.62
N LEU A 177 -21.65 8.14 -13.81
CA LEU A 177 -20.24 7.95 -14.11
C LEU A 177 -19.51 9.29 -14.00
N VAL A 178 -18.42 9.31 -13.24
CA VAL A 178 -17.56 10.49 -13.04
C VAL A 178 -16.31 10.38 -13.90
N SER A 179 -15.57 9.29 -13.73
CA SER A 179 -14.26 9.09 -14.34
C SER A 179 -13.94 7.61 -14.45
N ILE A 180 -13.09 7.26 -15.40
CA ILE A 180 -12.55 5.91 -15.57
C ILE A 180 -11.03 6.00 -15.48
N ALA A 181 -10.44 5.17 -14.63
CA ALA A 181 -8.98 5.07 -14.54
C ALA A 181 -8.55 3.63 -14.33
N ARG A 182 -7.38 3.30 -14.87
CA ARG A 182 -6.69 2.05 -14.56
C ARG A 182 -5.87 2.23 -13.30
N GLY A 183 -6.08 1.36 -12.31
CA GLY A 183 -5.25 1.25 -11.14
C GLY A 183 -4.23 0.14 -11.31
N GLU A 184 -3.07 0.32 -10.69
CA GLU A 184 -2.00 -0.67 -10.68
C GLU A 184 -1.34 -0.72 -9.31
N GLN A 185 -0.84 -1.90 -8.94
CA GLN A 185 -0.09 -2.08 -7.70
C GLN A 185 0.91 -3.23 -7.85
N ASP A 186 2.17 -2.92 -7.57
CA ASP A 186 3.24 -3.92 -7.56
C ASP A 186 3.15 -4.83 -6.33
N TYR A 187 3.63 -6.06 -6.50
CA TYR A 187 3.80 -7.03 -5.43
C TYR A 187 5.08 -7.86 -5.64
N PHE A 188 5.63 -8.40 -4.56
CA PHE A 188 6.91 -9.12 -4.59
C PHE A 188 6.76 -10.64 -4.47
N SER A 189 5.68 -11.12 -3.85
CA SER A 189 5.33 -12.54 -3.71
C SER A 189 3.86 -12.76 -4.06
N LYS A 190 3.52 -13.97 -4.53
CA LYS A 190 2.14 -14.31 -4.91
C LYS A 190 1.17 -14.21 -3.72
N ASP A 191 1.66 -14.39 -2.49
CA ASP A 191 0.86 -14.21 -1.27
C ASP A 191 0.43 -12.75 -1.07
N GLY A 192 1.11 -11.79 -1.72
CA GLY A 192 0.77 -10.37 -1.71
C GLY A 192 -0.31 -9.94 -2.71
N ILE A 193 -0.81 -10.84 -3.56
CA ILE A 193 -1.84 -10.52 -4.57
C ILE A 193 -3.13 -9.93 -3.96
N PRO A 194 -3.67 -10.41 -2.82
CA PRO A 194 -4.85 -9.81 -2.21
C PRO A 194 -4.62 -8.35 -1.79
N THR A 195 -3.51 -8.07 -1.12
CA THR A 195 -3.11 -6.70 -0.74
C THR A 195 -2.90 -5.82 -1.97
N ALA A 196 -2.26 -6.36 -3.01
CA ALA A 196 -2.06 -5.65 -4.26
C ALA A 196 -3.38 -5.35 -4.98
N SER A 197 -4.38 -6.23 -4.88
CA SER A 197 -5.70 -6.01 -5.45
C SER A 197 -6.43 -4.84 -4.79
N GLU A 198 -6.32 -4.70 -3.46
CA GLU A 198 -6.85 -3.53 -2.74
C GLU A 198 -6.06 -2.26 -3.06
N GLY A 199 -4.73 -2.33 -3.13
CA GLY A 199 -3.89 -1.20 -3.54
C GLY A 199 -4.19 -0.73 -4.97
N CYS A 200 -4.42 -1.67 -5.90
CA CYS A 200 -4.83 -1.38 -7.27
C CYS A 200 -6.16 -0.59 -7.30
N LYS A 201 -7.14 -0.98 -6.48
CA LYS A 201 -8.42 -0.28 -6.35
C LYS A 201 -8.25 1.14 -5.78
N SER A 202 -7.48 1.30 -4.71
CA SER A 202 -7.18 2.62 -4.14
C SER A 202 -6.43 3.53 -5.13
N ASN A 203 -5.48 2.98 -5.88
CA ASN A 203 -4.72 3.71 -6.89
C ASN A 203 -5.64 4.28 -7.98
N ALA A 204 -6.57 3.46 -8.48
CA ALA A 204 -7.57 3.90 -9.46
C ALA A 204 -8.48 5.01 -8.91
N MET A 205 -8.87 4.92 -7.63
CA MET A 205 -9.68 5.95 -6.96
C MET A 205 -8.99 7.32 -7.00
N VAL A 206 -7.72 7.38 -6.61
CA VAL A 206 -6.93 8.62 -6.59
C VAL A 206 -6.80 9.20 -7.99
N ARG A 207 -6.56 8.35 -9.00
CA ARG A 207 -6.51 8.77 -10.41
C ARG A 207 -7.84 9.37 -10.87
N CYS A 208 -8.98 8.74 -10.53
CA CYS A 208 -10.30 9.28 -10.87
C CYS A 208 -10.62 10.60 -10.15
N CYS A 209 -10.12 10.79 -8.93
CA CYS A 209 -10.33 12.02 -8.17
C CYS A 209 -9.69 13.25 -8.86
N LYS A 210 -8.70 13.06 -9.72
CA LYS A 210 -8.09 14.13 -10.49
C LYS A 210 -9.09 14.81 -11.43
N ASP A 211 -9.97 14.05 -12.06
CA ASP A 211 -10.98 14.58 -12.99
C ASP A 211 -12.07 15.38 -12.25
N LEU A 212 -12.21 15.18 -10.94
CA LEU A 212 -13.05 16.00 -10.06
C LEU A 212 -12.36 17.31 -9.61
N GLY A 213 -11.08 17.51 -9.95
CA GLY A 213 -10.28 18.65 -9.52
C GLY A 213 -9.65 18.51 -8.13
N ILE A 214 -9.82 17.36 -7.46
CA ILE A 214 -9.31 17.11 -6.12
C ILE A 214 -7.77 17.10 -6.14
N ALA A 215 -7.16 17.91 -5.26
CA ALA A 215 -5.70 18.00 -5.08
C ALA A 215 -4.94 18.27 -6.38
N SER A 216 -5.53 19.02 -7.31
CA SER A 216 -4.94 19.34 -8.61
C SER A 216 -3.58 20.05 -8.51
N GLU A 217 -3.30 20.75 -7.40
CA GLU A 217 -2.06 21.48 -7.15
C GLU A 217 -0.83 20.55 -7.10
N LEU A 218 -1.00 19.32 -6.65
CA LEU A 218 0.08 18.32 -6.60
C LEU A 218 0.56 17.87 -8.00
N TRP A 219 -0.13 18.30 -9.07
CA TRP A 219 0.24 18.07 -10.46
C TRP A 219 0.81 19.34 -11.11
N ASP A 220 0.83 20.48 -10.41
CA ASP A 220 1.46 21.71 -10.87
C ASP A 220 2.98 21.70 -10.57
N PRO A 221 3.85 21.75 -11.59
CA PRO A 221 5.30 21.84 -11.39
C PRO A 221 5.78 23.04 -10.57
N ARG A 222 4.99 24.12 -10.47
CA ARG A 222 5.29 25.27 -9.61
C ARG A 222 5.05 24.93 -8.15
N PHE A 223 3.84 24.47 -7.82
CA PHE A 223 3.50 23.99 -6.48
C PHE A 223 4.49 22.93 -5.98
N ILE A 224 4.81 21.92 -6.80
CA ILE A 224 5.75 20.85 -6.40
C ILE A 224 7.12 21.42 -6.02
N ARG A 225 7.65 22.38 -6.78
CA ARG A 225 8.96 22.99 -6.49
C ARG A 225 8.93 23.83 -5.22
N GLU A 226 7.90 24.66 -5.05
CA GLU A 226 7.72 25.51 -3.87
C GLU A 226 7.51 24.67 -2.61
N TRP A 227 6.66 23.65 -2.69
CA TRP A 227 6.41 22.72 -1.59
C TRP A 227 7.67 21.96 -1.22
N LYS A 228 8.42 21.41 -2.18
CA LYS A 228 9.70 20.72 -1.90
C LYS A 228 10.73 21.65 -1.26
N ALA A 229 10.85 22.89 -1.72
CA ALA A 229 11.77 23.86 -1.12
C ALA A 229 11.39 24.19 0.33
N LYS A 230 10.09 24.30 0.61
CA LYS A 230 9.58 24.66 1.94
C LYS A 230 9.56 23.48 2.91
N TYR A 231 9.09 22.31 2.49
CA TYR A 231 8.80 21.16 3.35
C TYR A 231 9.64 19.92 3.08
N GLY A 232 10.34 19.83 1.94
CA GLY A 232 11.21 18.69 1.59
C GLY A 232 12.68 18.94 1.92
N ARG A 233 13.43 17.86 2.10
CA ARG A 233 14.90 17.86 2.18
C ARG A 233 15.47 16.65 1.44
N GLU A 234 16.66 16.81 0.90
CA GLU A 234 17.44 15.70 0.35
C GLU A 234 18.37 15.14 1.43
N ALA A 235 18.50 13.82 1.50
CA ALA A 235 19.41 13.14 2.41
C ALA A 235 20.25 12.09 1.64
N PHE A 236 21.56 12.08 1.89
CA PHE A 236 22.43 11.02 1.42
C PHE A 236 22.38 9.86 2.40
N VAL A 237 21.89 8.72 1.94
CA VAL A 237 21.70 7.54 2.76
C VAL A 237 22.51 6.35 2.26
N GLU A 238 22.86 5.47 3.17
CA GLU A 238 23.45 4.17 2.88
C GLU A 238 22.46 3.07 3.27
N HIS A 239 22.22 2.13 2.35
CA HIS A 239 21.45 0.95 2.66
C HIS A 239 22.27 0.06 3.61
N GLN A 240 21.79 -0.19 4.81
CA GLN A 240 22.59 -0.81 5.88
C GLN A 240 23.14 -2.19 5.51
N VAL A 241 22.36 -2.95 4.74
CA VAL A 241 22.72 -4.32 4.38
C VAL A 241 23.47 -4.43 3.04
N SER A 242 23.06 -3.74 1.96
CA SER A 242 23.80 -3.74 0.68
C SER A 242 24.97 -2.75 0.61
N LYS A 243 25.14 -1.88 1.62
CA LYS A 243 26.13 -0.79 1.67
C LYS A 243 26.07 0.19 0.50
N LYS A 244 25.00 0.15 -0.31
CA LYS A 244 24.81 1.04 -1.45
C LYS A 244 24.40 2.42 -0.97
N ARG A 245 25.12 3.44 -1.42
CA ARG A 245 24.82 4.85 -1.14
C ARG A 245 23.88 5.41 -2.21
N THR A 246 22.85 6.13 -1.78
CA THR A 246 21.89 6.80 -2.67
C THR A 246 21.42 8.12 -2.05
N LYS A 247 20.84 9.00 -2.85
CA LYS A 247 20.16 10.21 -2.38
C LYS A 247 18.66 9.96 -2.37
N ILE A 248 17.98 10.33 -1.28
CA ILE A 248 16.52 10.24 -1.15
C ILE A 248 15.91 11.57 -0.75
N TRP A 249 14.61 11.72 -1.01
CA TRP A 249 13.79 12.81 -0.50
C TRP A 249 13.07 12.41 0.79
N LEU A 250 12.97 13.35 1.72
CA LEU A 250 12.25 13.21 2.99
C LEU A 250 11.54 14.52 3.30
N ARG A 251 10.52 14.45 4.15
CA ARG A 251 9.95 15.65 4.76
C ARG A 251 10.96 16.24 5.76
N LYS A 252 10.99 17.56 5.89
CA LYS A 252 11.77 18.24 6.93
C LYS A 252 11.22 17.86 8.30
N GLY A 253 12.10 17.41 9.19
CA GLY A 253 11.74 16.93 10.53
C GLY A 253 11.76 15.41 10.64
N ASP A 254 11.53 14.68 9.54
CA ASP A 254 11.49 13.22 9.56
C ASP A 254 12.88 12.62 9.62
N SER A 255 13.05 11.56 10.40
CA SER A 255 14.26 10.75 10.45
C SER A 255 14.28 9.71 9.33
N VAL A 256 15.48 9.36 8.86
CA VAL A 256 15.65 8.24 7.93
C VAL A 256 15.29 6.94 8.62
N GLN A 257 14.43 6.16 7.97
CA GLN A 257 13.95 4.87 8.44
C GLN A 257 14.79 3.71 7.86
N TYR A 258 14.79 2.57 8.56
CA TYR A 258 15.33 1.30 8.05
C TYR A 258 14.69 0.96 6.68
N PRO A 259 15.44 0.42 5.69
CA PRO A 259 16.81 -0.12 5.75
C PRO A 259 17.92 0.89 5.52
N PHE A 260 17.61 2.20 5.54
CA PHE A 260 18.57 3.25 5.25
C PHE A 260 19.17 3.84 6.54
N LYS A 261 20.36 4.42 6.43
CA LYS A 261 20.97 5.25 7.48
C LYS A 261 21.55 6.49 6.82
N GLU A 262 21.35 7.67 7.42
CA GLU A 262 21.99 8.89 6.92
C GLU A 262 23.51 8.75 6.97
N THR A 263 24.15 9.06 5.84
CA THR A 263 25.58 9.29 5.80
C THR A 263 25.81 10.78 5.82
N THR A 264 26.51 11.27 6.83
CA THR A 264 27.05 12.64 6.82
C THR A 264 27.97 12.76 5.62
N GLY A 265 27.50 13.48 4.58
CA GLY A 265 28.40 13.97 3.55
C GLY A 265 29.48 14.79 4.24
N ALA A 266 30.75 14.46 3.99
CA ALA A 266 31.90 15.23 4.45
C ALA A 266 31.73 16.71 4.05
N GLY A 267 31.23 17.53 4.97
CA GLY A 267 30.86 18.92 4.67
C GLY A 267 30.38 19.76 5.85
N ALA A 268 30.34 19.22 7.07
CA ALA A 268 30.10 20.00 8.27
C ALA A 268 31.29 19.77 9.22
N ARG A 269 32.35 20.58 9.06
CA ARG A 269 33.27 20.81 10.18
C ARG A 269 32.47 21.55 11.24
N SER A 270 32.17 20.86 12.33
CA SER A 270 31.82 21.51 13.59
C SER A 270 32.95 22.49 13.94
N VAL A 271 32.71 23.78 13.78
CA VAL A 271 33.47 24.80 14.51
C VAL A 271 32.94 24.72 15.93
N GLY A 272 33.66 24.00 16.79
CA GLY A 272 33.45 24.08 18.23
C GLY A 272 34.05 25.39 18.78
N PRO A 273 33.45 25.98 19.81
CA PRO A 273 34.12 27.00 20.62
C PRO A 273 35.30 26.42 21.40
#